data_AF-A0A3M1MQX0-F1
#
_entry.id   AF-A0A3M1MQX0-F1
#
_cell.length_a   1.000
_cell.length_b   1.000
_cell.length_c   1.000
_cell.angle_alpha   90.00
_cell.angle_beta   90.00
_cell.angle_gamma   90.00
#
_symmetry.space_group_name_H-M   'P 1'
#
loop_
_entity.id
_entity.type
_entity.pdbx_description
1 polymer ?
#
loop_
_entity_poly.entity_id
_entity_poly.type
_entity_poly.pdbx_seq_one_letter_code
_entity_poly.pdbx_strand_id
1 'polypeptide(L)'
;MVDLLSYLPDRQTPTHLILPRQFDRAFASPSLIEDASGLDWDLRSVQVIQRGIVRGRRDGEAHWSRRRELPVEEFDLSDHYPVLIELQLK
;
A
#
# COMPACT_ATOMS: atom_id res chain seq x y z
N MET A 1 1.68 12.16 15.21
CA MET A 1 1.03 11.32 14.17
C MET A 1 1.70 9.96 14.16
N VAL A 2 0.91 8.89 14.04
CA VAL A 2 1.36 7.49 14.05
C VAL A 2 1.40 6.99 12.61
N ASP A 3 2.52 6.42 12.17
CA ASP A 3 2.65 5.79 10.85
C ASP A 3 1.99 4.39 10.86
N LEU A 4 0.92 4.23 10.09
CA LEU A 4 0.15 2.99 10.04
C LEU A 4 0.91 1.86 9.33
N LEU A 5 1.85 2.17 8.43
CA LEU A 5 2.64 1.13 7.77
C LEU A 5 3.62 0.45 8.74
N SER A 6 3.87 1.02 9.92
CA SER A 6 4.63 0.36 10.98
C SER A 6 3.93 -0.88 11.57
N TYR A 7 2.63 -1.05 11.30
CA TYR A 7 1.80 -2.20 11.68
C TYR A 7 1.73 -3.29 10.62
N LEU A 8 2.40 -3.11 9.47
CA LEU A 8 2.52 -4.18 8.47
C LEU A 8 3.25 -5.39 9.06
N PRO A 9 2.85 -6.63 8.72
CA PRO A 9 3.58 -7.83 9.13
C PRO A 9 5.05 -7.82 8.70
N ASP A 10 5.31 -7.29 7.49
CA ASP A 10 6.65 -6.94 7.02
C ASP A 10 6.74 -5.42 6.80
N ARG A 11 7.46 -4.74 7.70
CA ARG A 11 7.66 -3.30 7.66
C ARG A 11 8.47 -2.81 6.47
N GLN A 12 9.12 -3.71 5.73
CA GLN A 12 9.87 -3.38 4.51
C GLN A 12 9.06 -3.63 3.23
N THR A 13 7.81 -4.09 3.35
CA THR A 13 6.96 -4.34 2.19
C THR A 13 6.85 -3.06 1.35
N PRO A 14 7.33 -3.05 0.09
CA PRO A 14 7.37 -1.85 -0.72
C PRO A 14 5.96 -1.46 -1.16
N THR A 15 5.74 -0.15 -1.31
CA THR A 15 4.51 0.37 -1.92
C THR A 15 4.70 0.72 -3.39
N HIS A 16 5.93 0.67 -3.90
CA HIS A 16 6.24 0.90 -5.31
C HIS A 16 6.52 -0.42 -6.03
N LEU A 17 6.11 -0.53 -7.30
CA LEU A 17 6.22 -1.77 -8.07
C LEU A 17 7.69 -2.17 -8.32
N ILE A 18 8.51 -1.20 -8.75
CA ILE A 18 9.89 -1.42 -9.21
C ILE A 18 10.90 -1.28 -8.07
N LEU A 19 11.02 -0.07 -7.51
CA LEU A 19 11.94 0.22 -6.42
C LEU A 19 11.52 -0.48 -5.11
N PRO A 20 12.45 -1.07 -4.35
CA PRO A 20 12.18 -1.64 -3.03
C PRO A 20 12.04 -0.52 -1.99
N ARG A 21 11.07 0.36 -2.18
CA ARG A 21 10.82 1.55 -1.38
C ARG A 21 9.35 1.63 -1.02
N GLN A 22 9.09 2.14 0.17
CA GLN A 22 7.78 2.62 0.56
C GLN A 22 7.76 4.12 0.32
N PHE A 23 7.18 4.58 -0.78
CA PHE A 23 6.99 6.01 -1.00
C PHE A 23 5.70 6.50 -0.34
N ASP A 24 4.68 5.65 -0.29
CA ASP A 24 3.39 5.98 0.30
C ASP A 24 3.43 5.78 1.80
N ARG A 25 2.73 6.67 2.51
CA ARG A 25 2.53 6.59 3.95
C ARG A 25 1.10 6.96 4.28
N ALA A 26 0.57 6.29 5.30
CA ALA A 26 -0.69 6.62 5.91
C ALA A 26 -0.43 6.91 7.38
N PHE A 27 -0.94 8.06 7.84
CA PHE A 27 -0.75 8.50 9.21
C PHE A 27 -2.09 8.73 9.87
N ALA A 28 -2.21 8.32 11.13
CA ALA A 28 -3.36 8.59 11.96
C ALA A 28 -2.98 9.46 13.18
N SER A 29 -3.98 10.09 13.79
CA SER A 29 -3.80 10.61 15.15
C SER A 29 -3.66 9.44 16.14
N PRO A 30 -2.90 9.60 17.24
CA PRO A 30 -2.84 8.57 18.29
C PRO A 30 -4.23 8.16 18.81
N SER A 31 -5.17 9.11 18.86
CA SER A 31 -6.55 8.88 19.27
C SER A 31 -7.38 7.97 18.34
N LEU A 32 -6.87 7.57 17.18
CA LEU A 32 -7.50 6.60 16.28
C LEU A 32 -6.85 5.20 16.40
N ILE A 33 -5.90 5.05 17.32
CA ILE A 33 -5.08 3.85 17.51
C ILE A 33 -5.10 3.39 18.97
N GLU A 34 -5.10 4.35 19.90
CA GLU A 34 -5.20 4.10 21.34
C GLU A 34 -6.66 3.83 21.73
N ASP A 35 -6.92 2.65 22.28
CA ASP A 35 -8.24 2.20 22.76
C ASP A 35 -8.75 3.15 23.86
N ALA A 36 -9.86 3.82 23.59
CA ALA A 36 -10.53 4.75 24.50
C ALA A 36 -11.92 4.23 24.93
N SER A 37 -12.41 4.68 26.09
CA SER A 37 -13.77 4.34 26.51
C SER A 37 -14.81 5.01 25.62
N GLY A 38 -15.68 4.24 24.96
CA GLY A 38 -16.80 4.75 24.15
C GLY A 38 -16.88 4.12 22.77
N LEU A 39 -17.51 4.82 21.82
CA LEU A 39 -17.46 4.47 20.39
C LEU A 39 -16.07 4.84 19.86
N ASP A 40 -15.26 3.84 19.57
CA ASP A 40 -13.88 4.02 19.14
C ASP A 40 -13.58 3.24 17.85
N TRP A 41 -12.76 3.84 17.00
CA TRP A 41 -12.31 3.23 15.76
C TRP A 41 -11.01 2.48 16.01
N ASP A 42 -11.10 1.17 16.04
CA ASP A 42 -9.94 0.32 16.19
C ASP A 42 -9.27 0.02 14.86
N LEU A 43 -7.95 0.14 14.82
CA LEU A 43 -7.16 -0.42 13.73
C LEU A 43 -7.23 -1.95 13.72
N ARG A 44 -7.84 -2.53 12.69
CA ARG A 44 -7.95 -3.99 12.50
C ARG A 44 -6.79 -4.54 11.69
N SER A 45 -6.50 -3.93 10.55
CA SER A 45 -5.41 -4.40 9.69
C SER A 45 -4.84 -3.29 8.82
N VAL A 46 -3.58 -3.47 8.45
CA VAL A 46 -2.89 -2.70 7.41
C VAL A 46 -2.29 -3.69 6.44
N GLN A 47 -2.52 -3.50 5.15
CA GLN A 47 -2.08 -4.42 4.11
C GLN A 47 -1.62 -3.64 2.87
N VAL A 48 -0.63 -4.17 2.17
CA VAL A 48 -0.26 -3.71 0.82
C VAL A 48 -0.76 -4.74 -0.18
N ILE A 49 -1.70 -4.35 -1.04
CA ILE A 49 -2.36 -5.27 -1.96
C ILE A 49 -1.51 -5.46 -3.22
N GLN A 50 -0.65 -6.48 -3.20
CA GLN A 50 0.19 -6.84 -4.36
C GLN A 50 -0.55 -7.61 -5.44
N ARG A 51 -1.72 -8.17 -5.11
CA ARG A 51 -2.58 -8.90 -6.08
C ARG A 51 -3.35 -7.98 -7.02
N GLY A 52 -3.35 -6.67 -6.76
CA GLY A 52 -4.00 -5.66 -7.60
C GLY A 52 -3.23 -5.31 -8.87
N ILE A 53 -2.15 -6.01 -9.21
CA ILE A 53 -1.48 -5.89 -10.51
C ILE A 53 -2.44 -6.46 -11.55
N VAL A 54 -3.26 -5.60 -12.16
CA VAL A 54 -4.43 -6.06 -12.92
C VAL A 54 -4.03 -6.84 -14.19
N ARG A 55 -2.79 -6.74 -14.71
CA ARG A 55 -2.40 -7.44 -15.97
C ARG A 55 -0.94 -7.89 -16.10
N GLY A 56 -0.11 -7.79 -15.07
CA GLY A 56 1.36 -7.93 -15.20
C GLY A 56 2.05 -8.92 -14.26
N ARG A 57 3.27 -9.35 -14.65
CA ARG A 57 4.32 -9.77 -13.71
C ARG A 57 4.83 -8.53 -12.98
N ARG A 58 5.41 -8.68 -11.78
CA ARG A 58 6.04 -7.54 -11.07
C ARG A 58 6.97 -6.81 -12.03
N ASP A 59 6.74 -5.51 -12.12
CA ASP A 59 7.35 -4.69 -13.12
C ASP A 59 8.86 -4.53 -12.88
N GLY A 60 9.64 -4.58 -13.96
CA GLY A 60 11.10 -4.52 -13.92
C GLY A 60 11.65 -3.23 -14.52
N GLU A 61 12.94 -2.98 -14.35
CA GLU A 61 13.62 -1.79 -14.91
C GLU A 61 13.46 -1.64 -16.43
N ALA A 62 13.25 -2.76 -17.14
CA ALA A 62 13.00 -2.79 -18.57
C ALA A 62 11.66 -2.15 -18.97
N HIS A 63 10.63 -2.24 -18.13
CA HIS A 63 9.29 -1.76 -18.46
C HIS A 63 9.24 -0.23 -18.45
N TRP A 64 9.95 0.43 -17.53
CA TRP A 64 10.14 1.88 -17.56
C TRP A 64 10.82 2.33 -18.85
N SER A 65 11.92 1.66 -19.21
CA SER A 65 12.76 2.04 -20.35
C SER A 65 12.09 1.78 -21.70
N ARG A 66 11.19 0.79 -21.76
CA ARG A 66 10.51 0.35 -22.99
C ARG A 66 9.01 0.59 -22.96
N ARG A 67 8.49 1.40 -22.02
CA ARG A 67 7.05 1.62 -21.83
C ARG A 67 6.31 1.99 -23.11
N ARG A 68 6.96 2.76 -24.00
CA ARG A 68 6.40 3.20 -25.28
C ARG A 68 6.32 2.11 -26.35
N GLU A 69 7.02 1.00 -26.14
CA GLU A 69 7.07 -0.15 -27.04
C GLU A 69 6.04 -1.22 -26.64
N LEU A 70 5.44 -1.10 -25.45
CA LEU A 70 4.52 -2.07 -24.91
C LEU A 70 3.07 -1.80 -25.35
N PRO A 71 2.26 -2.86 -25.57
CA PRO A 71 0.81 -2.72 -25.74
C PRO A 71 0.17 -2.04 -24.54
N VAL A 72 -0.87 -1.23 -24.78
CA VAL A 72 -1.59 -0.50 -23.73
C VAL A 72 -2.22 -1.46 -22.72
N GLU A 73 -2.55 -2.67 -23.14
CA GLU A 73 -3.13 -3.72 -22.32
C GLU A 73 -2.15 -4.25 -21.27
N GLU A 74 -0.84 -4.04 -21.47
CA GLU A 74 0.22 -4.40 -20.54
C GLU A 74 0.55 -3.27 -19.56
N PHE A 75 -0.07 -2.09 -19.71
CA PHE A 75 0.19 -0.98 -18.81
C PHE A 75 -0.41 -1.26 -17.42
N ASP A 76 0.41 -1.10 -16.40
CA ASP A 76 -0.06 -1.02 -15.03
C ASP A 76 -0.97 0.20 -14.84
N LEU A 77 -2.03 0.02 -14.06
CA LEU A 77 -2.94 1.12 -13.68
C LEU A 77 -2.25 2.14 -12.77
N SER A 78 -1.25 1.71 -12.00
CA SER A 78 -0.42 2.53 -11.12
C SER A 78 0.93 1.85 -10.92
N ASP A 79 1.98 2.65 -10.79
CA ASP A 79 3.32 2.24 -10.36
C ASP A 79 3.44 2.01 -8.84
N HIS A 80 2.32 2.12 -8.11
CA HIS A 80 2.21 1.90 -6.68
C HIS A 80 1.19 0.80 -6.34
N TYR A 81 1.54 -0.02 -5.35
CA TYR A 81 0.63 -0.95 -4.70
C TYR A 81 -0.34 -0.20 -3.77
N PRO A 82 -1.64 -0.50 -3.83
CA PRO A 82 -2.60 0.07 -2.88
C PRO A 82 -2.27 -0.31 -1.44
N VAL A 83 -2.36 0.67 -0.54
CA VAL A 83 -2.37 0.44 0.91
C VAL A 83 -3.83 0.37 1.36
N LEU A 84 -4.22 -0.76 1.95
CA LEU A 84 -5.53 -0.96 2.55
C LEU A 84 -5.42 -0.88 4.06
N ILE A 85 -6.26 -0.05 4.66
CA ILE A 85 -6.38 0.11 6.10
C ILE A 85 -7.82 -0.22 6.47
N GLU A 86 -7.97 -1.16 7.40
CA GLU A 86 -9.27 -1.54 7.92
C GLU A 86 -9.41 -1.04 9.34
N LEU A 87 -10.48 -0.27 9.58
CA LEU A 87 -10.89 0.20 10.90
C LEU A 87 -12.24 -0.41 11.23
N GLN A 88 -12.46 -0.73 12.50
CA GLN A 88 -13.76 -1.19 12.99
C GLN A 88 -14.24 -0.29 14.13
N LEU A 89 -15.48 0.18 14.03
CA LEU A 89 -16.16 0.85 15.13
C LEU A 89 -16.58 -0.19 16.17
N LYS A 90 -16.15 0.00 17.41
CA LYS A 90 -16.65 -0.74 18.58
C LYS A 90 -17.86 -0.05 19.20
#